data_AF-A0A1T3VSB6-F1
#
_entry.id   AF-A0A1T3VSB6-F1
#
_cell.length_a   1.000
_cell.length_b   1.000
_cell.length_c   1.000
_cell.angle_alpha   90.00
_cell.angle_beta   90.00
_cell.angle_gamma   90.00
#
_symmetry.space_group_name_H-M   'P 1'
#
loop_
_entity.id
_entity.type
_entity.pdbx_description
1 polymer ?
#
loop_
_entity_poly.entity_id
_entity_poly.type
_entity_poly.pdbx_seq_one_letter_code
_entity_poly.pdbx_strand_id
1 'polypeptide(L)' 'PTLALGCGPDNRLAEMGWTTSIDHDTGRTHWHPPPLMDTGGDTLNHHFHPEELLPPGGDPDGEAGP' A
#
# COMPACT_ATOMS: atom_id res chain seq x y z
N PRO A 1 -11.97 5.35 -13.57
CA PRO A 1 -10.77 4.53 -13.35
C PRO A 1 -9.52 5.26 -13.85
N THR A 2 -8.78 5.89 -12.93
CA THR A 2 -7.48 6.46 -13.23
C THR A 2 -6.44 5.39 -12.92
N LEU A 3 -5.75 4.91 -13.95
CA LEU A 3 -4.73 3.86 -13.83
C LEU A 3 -3.43 4.49 -13.32
N ALA A 4 -2.94 4.03 -12.18
CA ALA A 4 -1.59 4.33 -11.70
C ALA A 4 -0.70 3.13 -12.05
N LEU A 5 -0.11 3.16 -13.25
CA LEU A 5 0.75 2.09 -13.75
C LEU A 5 2.12 2.69 -14.12
N GLY A 6 3.20 2.22 -13.49
CA GLY A 6 4.54 2.77 -13.66
C GLY A 6 5.58 1.80 -14.22
N CYS A 7 5.48 0.49 -13.94
CA CYS A 7 6.51 -0.49 -14.32
C CYS A 7 5.97 -1.85 -14.81
N GLY A 8 6.84 -2.71 -15.34
CA GLY A 8 6.47 -4.04 -15.85
C GLY A 8 5.79 -4.94 -14.80
N PRO A 9 6.33 -5.05 -13.57
CA PRO A 9 5.65 -5.74 -12.46
C PRO A 9 4.23 -5.21 -12.19
N ASP A 10 4.04 -3.88 -12.12
CA ASP A 10 2.73 -3.27 -11.88
C ASP A 10 1.72 -3.65 -12.97
N ASN A 11 2.14 -3.59 -14.24
CA ASN A 11 1.30 -3.98 -15.37
C ASN A 11 0.92 -5.47 -15.29
N ARG A 12 1.85 -6.35 -14.88
CA ARG A 12 1.57 -7.78 -14.73
C ARG A 12 0.58 -8.05 -13.59
N LEU A 13 0.67 -7.32 -12.47
CA LEU A 13 -0.30 -7.45 -11.39
C LEU A 13 -1.71 -7.09 -11.86
N ALA A 14 -1.85 -6.01 -12.64
CA ALA A 14 -3.15 -5.62 -13.21
C ALA A 14 -3.75 -6.73 -14.10
N GLU A 15 -2.92 -7.44 -14.89
CA GLU A 15 -3.36 -8.59 -15.70
C GLU A 15 -3.80 -9.80 -14.86
N MET A 16 -3.41 -9.88 -13.58
CA MET A 16 -3.81 -10.94 -12.65
C MET A 16 -5.05 -10.58 -11.81
N GLY A 17 -5.84 -9.60 -12.26
CA GLY A 17 -7.11 -9.23 -11.64
C GLY A 17 -6.99 -8.22 -10.49
N TRP A 18 -5.80 -7.66 -10.27
CA TRP A 18 -5.64 -6.51 -9.38
C TRP A 18 -6.17 -5.24 -10.06
N THR A 19 -6.69 -4.31 -9.26
CA THR A 19 -7.13 -3.01 -9.78
C THR A 19 -6.52 -1.87 -8.97
N THR A 20 -6.48 -0.67 -9.55
CA THR A 20 -5.91 0.52 -8.90
C THR A 20 -6.91 1.67 -8.84
N SER A 21 -6.84 2.46 -7.77
CA SER A 21 -7.48 3.78 -7.68
C SER A 21 -6.49 4.82 -7.18
N ILE A 22 -6.69 6.08 -7.57
CA ILE A 22 -5.94 7.22 -7.03
C ILE A 22 -6.87 7.96 -6.09
N ASP A 23 -6.43 8.16 -4.86
CA ASP A 23 -7.09 9.05 -3.90
C ASP A 23 -7.00 10.49 -4.42
N HIS A 24 -8.14 11.18 -4.52
CA HIS A 24 -8.22 12.50 -5.13
C HIS A 24 -7.68 13.63 -4.24
N ASP A 25 -7.65 13.43 -2.93
CA ASP A 25 -7.23 14.44 -1.95
C ASP A 25 -5.72 14.34 -1.70
N THR A 26 -5.19 13.12 -1.61
CA THR A 26 -3.78 12.84 -1.29
C THR A 26 -2.95 12.50 -2.52
N GLY A 27 -3.58 12.14 -3.65
CA GLY A 27 -2.90 11.66 -4.86
C GLY A 27 -2.27 10.27 -4.72
N ARG A 28 -2.48 9.58 -3.60
CA ARG A 28 -1.88 8.27 -3.33
C ARG A 28 -2.57 7.17 -4.14
N THR A 29 -1.79 6.17 -4.53
CA THR A 29 -2.30 4.99 -5.26
C THR A 29 -2.73 3.91 -4.28
N HIS A 30 -3.89 3.30 -4.53
CA HIS A 30 -4.36 2.10 -3.85
C HIS A 30 -4.37 0.92 -4.81
N TRP A 31 -3.92 -0.24 -4.33
CA TRP A 31 -3.99 -1.54 -5.00
C TRP A 31 -5.06 -2.39 -4.33
N HIS A 32 -6.05 -2.81 -5.12
CA HIS A 32 -7.15 -3.65 -4.66
C HIS A 32 -6.95 -5.09 -5.15
N PRO A 33 -6.90 -6.08 -4.24
CA PRO A 33 -6.72 -7.48 -4.61
C PRO A 33 -7.96 -8.06 -5.31
N PRO A 34 -7.81 -9.16 -6.07
CA PRO A 34 -8.94 -9.98 -6.49
C PRO A 34 -9.75 -10.49 -5.30
N PRO A 35 -11.07 -10.75 -5.43
CA PRO A 35 -11.94 -11.10 -4.28
C PRO A 35 -11.48 -12.29 -3.43
N LEU A 36 -10.81 -13.29 -4.02
CA LEU A 36 -10.31 -14.45 -3.28
C LEU A 36 -9.00 -14.18 -2.52
N MET A 37 -8.34 -13.06 -2.79
CA MET A 37 -7.12 -12.58 -2.12
C MET A 37 -7.39 -11.36 -1.23
N ASP A 38 -8.64 -10.88 -1.18
CA ASP A 38 -9.02 -9.78 -0.30
C ASP A 38 -9.15 -10.27 1.15
N THR A 39 -8.10 -10.02 1.92
CA THR A 39 -8.06 -10.32 3.36
C THR A 39 -8.39 -9.09 4.22
N GLY A 40 -8.83 -7.98 3.61
CA GLY A 40 -9.10 -6.72 4.31
C GLY A 40 -7.85 -5.99 4.82
N GLY A 41 -6.69 -6.27 4.23
CA GLY A 41 -5.43 -5.58 4.55
C GLY A 41 -5.38 -4.16 3.96
N ASP A 42 -4.28 -3.46 4.25
CA ASP A 42 -4.05 -2.14 3.66
C ASP A 42 -3.91 -2.24 2.13
N THR A 43 -4.52 -1.29 1.44
CA THR A 43 -4.50 -1.17 -0.03
C THR A 43 -3.56 -0.06 -0.48
N LEU A 44 -3.08 0.80 0.43
CA LEU A 44 -2.23 1.93 0.10
C LEU A 44 -0.87 1.48 -0.45
N ASN A 45 -0.45 2.10 -1.55
CA ASN A 45 0.87 1.87 -2.11
C ASN A 45 1.93 2.69 -1.35
N HIS A 46 2.83 2.02 -0.67
CA HIS A 46 3.95 2.61 0.08
C HIS A 46 5.28 2.63 -0.69
N HIS A 47 5.29 2.38 -2.01
CA HIS A 47 6.53 2.25 -2.78
C HIS A 47 7.50 3.44 -2.62
N PHE A 48 6.98 4.66 -2.52
CA PHE A 48 7.77 5.88 -2.32
C PHE A 48 7.84 6.36 -0.87
N HIS A 49 7.12 5.68 0.04
CA HIS A 49 7.05 5.99 1.47
C HIS A 49 7.16 4.72 2.34
N PRO A 50 8.19 3.87 2.15
CA PRO A 50 8.33 2.63 2.91
C PRO A 50 8.53 2.86 4.42
N GLU A 51 8.96 4.05 4.82
CA GLU A 51 9.08 4.47 6.21
C GLU A 51 7.76 4.42 6.99
N GLU A 52 6.61 4.54 6.31
CA GLU A 52 5.27 4.45 6.91
C GLU A 52 4.96 3.03 7.43
N LEU A 53 5.65 2.02 6.92
CA LEU A 53 5.49 0.62 7.33
C LEU A 53 6.37 0.25 8.55
N LEU A 54 7.29 1.13 8.93
CA LEU A 54 8.13 0.90 10.10
C LEU A 54 7.31 1.19 11.39
N PRO A 55 7.51 0.41 12.46
CA PRO A 55 6.93 0.76 13.76
C PRO A 55 7.42 2.16 14.16
N PRO A 56 6.58 2.97 14.83
CA PRO A 56 7.01 4.27 15.34
C PRO A 56 8.28 4.06 16.17
N GLY A 57 9.30 4.86 15.87
CA GLY A 57 10.66 4.67 16.39
C GLY A 57 10.61 4.35 17.88
N GLY A 58 11.09 3.16 18.25
CA GLY A 58 11.22 2.77 19.64
C GLY A 58 12.03 3.86 20.32
N ASP A 59 11.44 4.49 21.34
CA ASP A 59 12.14 5.37 22.24
C ASP A 59 13.39 4.60 22.72
N PRO A 60 14.62 5.11 22.52
CA PRO A 60 15.83 4.40 22.98
C PRO A 60 15.83 4.14 24.49
N ASP A 61 14.92 4.79 25.23
CA ASP A 61 14.73 4.71 26.68
C ASP A 61 13.42 4.00 27.09
N GLY A 62 12.92 3.06 26.28
CA GLY A 62 11.73 2.26 26.59
C GLY A 62 11.90 1.34 27.81
N GLU A 63 11.80 1.89 29.02
CA GLU A 63 11.22 1.15 30.14
C GLU A 63 9.79 0.79 29.72
N ALA A 64 9.56 -0.51 29.52
CA ALA A 64 8.23 -1.07 29.34
C ALA A 64 7.45 -0.81 30.63
N GLY A 65 6.75 0.33 30.68
CA GLY A 65 5.81 0.65 31.74
C GLY A 65 4.66 -0.38 31.77
N PRO A 66 4.11 -0.67 32.95
CA PRO A 66 3.22 -1.82 33.21
C PRO A 66 1.89 -1.78 32.45
#